data_AF-A0A956I6Z5-F1
#
_entry.id   AF-A0A956I6Z5-F1
#
_cell.length_a   1.000
_cell.length_b   1.000
_cell.length_c   1.000
_cell.angle_alpha   90.00
_cell.angle_beta   90.00
_cell.angle_gamma   90.00
#
_symmetry.space_group_name_H-M   'P 1'
#
loop_
_entity.id
_entity.type
_entity.pdbx_description
1 polymer ?
#
loop_
_entity_poly.entity_id
_entity_poly.type
_entity_poly.pdbx_seq_one_letter_code
_entity_poly.pdbx_strand_id
1 'polypeptide(L)'
;MKRPSGWTLAMGAMAAVLIGLAGLSIFKGAREAAERDETPAPPCPPMFVDRVGDGDRIRERLRGLPEGAALLDALRVEVRFCFGTIDVPVVSEERLLVLDARASREEQTARTGHLLHHVVHGLPFPAAVPADADCDAILETAIAREAEAYALEVRLRRAQDLEPNRYEFEREFWRASADDQAALVARYLREHPSGAPNMDPLVAGYRQRCEVERAAAGRR
;
A
#
# COMPACT_ATOMS: atom_id res chain seq x y z
N MET A 1 -14.71 -36.04 62.97
CA MET A 1 -14.33 -37.42 62.57
C MET A 1 -15.49 -38.09 61.87
N LYS A 2 -15.21 -38.75 60.73
CA LYS A 2 -16.02 -39.71 59.94
C LYS A 2 -16.29 -39.25 58.50
N ARG A 3 -15.38 -39.67 57.62
CA ARG A 3 -15.63 -39.89 56.19
C ARG A 3 -16.54 -41.11 56.02
N PRO A 4 -17.28 -41.18 54.91
CA PRO A 4 -17.44 -42.45 54.22
C PRO A 4 -16.87 -42.38 52.80
N SER A 5 -16.06 -43.39 52.51
CA SER A 5 -15.59 -43.78 51.18
C SER A 5 -16.66 -44.58 50.45
N GLY A 6 -16.83 -44.33 49.16
CA GLY A 6 -17.52 -45.23 48.24
C GLY A 6 -16.89 -45.09 46.85
N TRP A 7 -16.13 -46.09 46.46
CA TRP A 7 -15.56 -46.28 45.12
C TRP A 7 -16.53 -47.13 44.29
N THR A 8 -16.84 -46.72 43.07
CA THR A 8 -17.00 -47.64 41.94
C THR A 8 -16.69 -46.94 40.61
N LEU A 9 -15.87 -47.62 39.79
CA LEU A 9 -15.42 -47.24 38.46
C LEU A 9 -16.56 -47.08 37.44
N ALA A 10 -16.39 -46.15 36.51
CA ALA A 10 -16.85 -46.29 35.12
C ALA A 10 -15.90 -45.54 34.16
N MET A 11 -15.60 -46.22 33.07
CA MET A 11 -14.72 -45.87 31.96
C MET A 11 -15.17 -44.61 31.20
N GLY A 12 -14.22 -43.90 30.59
CA GLY A 12 -14.51 -42.88 29.59
C GLY A 12 -13.25 -42.15 29.12
N ALA A 13 -12.54 -42.73 28.16
CA ALA A 13 -11.51 -42.05 27.40
C ALA A 13 -12.14 -41.00 26.47
N MET A 14 -11.68 -39.76 26.50
CA MET A 14 -11.56 -38.83 25.35
C MET A 14 -10.58 -37.73 25.79
N ALA A 15 -9.31 -37.83 25.41
CA ALA A 15 -8.80 -37.35 24.12
C ALA A 15 -8.93 -35.84 23.98
N ALA A 16 -7.77 -35.20 23.86
CA ALA A 16 -7.57 -33.81 23.52
C ALA A 16 -8.46 -33.35 22.37
N VAL A 17 -8.90 -32.09 22.43
CA VAL A 17 -9.14 -31.16 21.32
C VAL A 17 -9.92 -29.99 21.92
N LEU A 18 -9.32 -28.79 21.88
CA LEU A 18 -9.96 -27.46 21.71
C LEU A 18 -8.92 -26.34 21.95
N ILE A 19 -7.73 -26.49 21.34
CA ILE A 19 -6.91 -25.36 20.91
C ILE A 19 -6.80 -25.54 19.40
N GLY A 20 -7.71 -24.91 18.67
CA GLY A 20 -7.76 -25.08 17.22
C GLY A 20 -9.06 -24.56 16.69
N LEU A 21 -9.17 -23.23 16.57
CA LEU A 21 -10.06 -22.53 15.64
C LEU A 21 -9.77 -21.01 15.54
N ALA A 22 -8.81 -20.46 16.30
CA ALA A 22 -8.27 -19.11 16.05
C ALA A 22 -6.98 -19.11 15.20
N GLY A 23 -6.32 -20.27 15.04
CA GLY A 23 -5.09 -20.38 14.24
C GLY A 23 -5.32 -20.49 12.73
N LEU A 24 -6.43 -21.08 12.28
CA LEU A 24 -6.63 -21.37 10.85
C LEU A 24 -6.87 -20.13 9.97
N SER A 25 -7.39 -19.03 10.52
CA SER A 25 -7.59 -17.78 9.75
C SER A 25 -6.29 -17.01 9.53
N ILE A 26 -5.33 -17.10 10.47
CA ILE A 26 -4.01 -16.46 10.34
C ILE A 26 -3.14 -17.25 9.36
N PHE A 27 -3.21 -18.59 9.41
CA PHE A 27 -2.47 -19.44 8.46
C PHE A 27 -3.01 -19.36 7.02
N LYS A 28 -4.32 -19.11 6.82
CA LYS A 28 -4.87 -18.95 5.47
C LYS A 28 -4.42 -17.64 4.82
N GLY A 29 -4.47 -16.52 5.56
CA GLY A 29 -3.98 -15.23 5.05
C GLY A 29 -2.47 -15.22 4.77
N ALA A 30 -1.66 -15.83 5.65
CA ALA A 30 -0.22 -15.93 5.45
C ALA A 30 0.15 -16.87 4.27
N ARG A 31 -0.60 -17.96 4.08
CA ARG A 31 -0.41 -18.86 2.94
C ARG A 31 -0.87 -18.26 1.62
N GLU A 32 -1.98 -17.54 1.58
CA GLU A 32 -2.46 -16.82 0.40
C GLU A 32 -1.58 -15.61 0.04
N ALA A 33 -0.89 -15.01 1.02
CA ALA A 33 0.15 -14.03 0.78
C ALA A 33 1.44 -14.70 0.24
N ALA A 34 1.89 -15.78 0.87
CA ALA A 34 3.09 -16.52 0.43
C ALA A 34 2.93 -17.17 -0.96
N GLU A 35 1.76 -17.70 -1.31
CA GLU A 35 1.48 -18.26 -2.65
C GLU A 35 1.40 -17.15 -3.74
N ARG A 36 1.06 -15.91 -3.37
CA ARG A 36 1.13 -14.75 -4.31
C ARG A 36 2.57 -14.32 -4.60
N ASP A 37 3.48 -14.51 -3.65
CA ASP A 37 4.87 -14.11 -3.79
C ASP A 37 5.63 -15.00 -4.80
N GLU A 38 5.19 -16.25 -4.99
CA GLU A 38 5.83 -17.23 -5.89
C GLU A 38 5.24 -17.26 -7.32
N THR A 39 4.08 -16.66 -7.54
CA THR A 39 3.46 -16.63 -8.87
C THR A 39 3.93 -15.40 -9.66
N PRO A 40 4.20 -15.52 -10.99
CA PRO A 40 4.51 -14.36 -11.81
C PRO A 40 3.36 -13.34 -11.81
N ALA A 41 3.67 -12.05 -11.91
CA ALA A 41 2.66 -11.01 -12.07
C ALA A 41 1.81 -11.25 -13.34
N PRO A 42 0.50 -10.93 -13.35
CA PRO A 42 -0.36 -11.11 -14.51
C PRO A 42 0.03 -10.18 -15.68
N PRO A 43 -0.40 -10.47 -16.92
CA PRO A 43 -0.09 -9.62 -18.07
C PRO A 43 -0.65 -8.20 -17.89
N CYS A 44 -0.08 -7.23 -18.61
CA CYS A 44 -0.60 -5.87 -18.58
C CYS A 44 -2.07 -5.81 -19.06
N PRO A 45 -2.89 -4.92 -18.47
CA PRO A 45 -4.27 -4.75 -18.91
C PRO A 45 -4.34 -4.26 -20.37
N PRO A 46 -5.48 -4.41 -21.05
CA PRO A 46 -5.69 -3.83 -22.37
C PRO A 46 -5.30 -2.34 -22.40
N MET A 47 -4.70 -1.90 -23.51
CA MET A 47 -4.14 -0.54 -23.71
C MET A 47 -2.83 -0.24 -22.98
N PHE A 48 -2.32 -1.15 -22.15
CA PHE A 48 -1.02 -1.03 -21.51
C PHE A 48 -0.07 -2.09 -22.04
N VAL A 49 1.21 -1.75 -22.08
CA VAL A 49 2.25 -2.62 -22.62
C VAL A 49 3.39 -2.79 -21.64
N ASP A 50 3.84 -4.03 -21.47
CA ASP A 50 5.13 -4.35 -20.87
C ASP A 50 6.21 -4.06 -21.92
N ARG A 51 6.83 -2.88 -21.84
CA ARG A 51 7.87 -2.46 -22.80
C ARG A 51 9.19 -3.07 -22.38
N VAL A 52 9.71 -3.96 -23.22
CA VAL A 52 10.96 -4.68 -22.96
C VAL A 52 12.08 -3.73 -22.52
N GLY A 53 12.60 -3.97 -21.31
CA GLY A 53 13.70 -3.23 -20.70
C GLY A 53 13.34 -1.86 -20.09
N ASP A 54 12.12 -1.34 -20.25
CA ASP A 54 11.74 -0.06 -19.63
C ASP A 54 11.64 -0.16 -18.11
N GLY A 55 11.04 -1.25 -17.60
CA GLY A 55 10.98 -1.52 -16.17
C GLY A 55 12.38 -1.69 -15.55
N ASP A 56 13.28 -2.38 -16.25
CA ASP A 56 14.65 -2.58 -15.77
C ASP A 56 15.45 -1.29 -15.71
N ARG A 57 15.30 -0.41 -16.71
CA ARG A 57 15.90 0.94 -16.68
C ARG A 57 15.40 1.77 -15.49
N ILE A 58 14.11 1.70 -15.17
CA ILE A 58 13.55 2.38 -14.00
C ILE A 58 14.14 1.80 -12.70
N ARG A 59 14.20 0.47 -12.58
CA ARG A 59 14.79 -0.20 -11.41
C ARG A 59 16.27 0.14 -11.26
N GLU A 60 17.03 0.18 -12.34
CA GLU A 60 18.44 0.57 -12.34
C GLU A 60 18.61 2.01 -11.84
N ARG A 61 17.78 2.95 -12.34
CA ARG A 61 17.80 4.35 -11.90
C ARG A 61 17.44 4.49 -10.42
N LEU A 62 16.38 3.81 -9.96
CA LEU A 62 16.02 3.75 -8.54
C LEU A 62 17.16 3.21 -7.68
N ARG A 63 17.83 2.13 -8.12
CA ARG A 63 18.97 1.54 -7.42
C ARG A 63 20.17 2.50 -7.31
N GLY A 64 20.30 3.43 -8.24
CA GLY A 64 21.32 4.50 -8.18
C GLY A 64 21.01 5.60 -7.15
N LEU A 65 19.81 5.61 -6.56
CA LEU A 65 19.38 6.61 -5.57
C LEU A 65 19.31 5.95 -4.19
N PRO A 66 19.84 6.55 -3.11
CA PRO A 66 19.88 5.89 -1.79
C PRO A 66 18.51 5.41 -1.28
N GLU A 67 17.49 6.27 -1.36
CA GLU A 67 16.13 5.89 -0.93
C GLU A 67 15.46 4.89 -1.89
N GLY A 68 15.76 4.99 -3.19
CA GLY A 68 15.26 4.04 -4.19
C GLY A 68 15.88 2.65 -4.03
N ALA A 69 17.17 2.58 -3.72
CA ALA A 69 17.88 1.33 -3.42
C ALA A 69 17.30 0.66 -2.16
N ALA A 70 17.14 1.41 -1.07
CA ALA A 70 16.55 0.89 0.16
C ALA A 70 15.14 0.32 -0.07
N LEU A 71 14.34 0.97 -0.92
CA LEU A 71 13.02 0.50 -1.28
C LEU A 71 13.06 -0.79 -2.10
N LEU A 72 13.97 -0.90 -3.07
CA LEU A 72 14.14 -2.11 -3.87
C LEU A 72 14.65 -3.29 -3.04
N ASP A 73 15.52 -3.04 -2.06
CA ASP A 73 16.03 -4.08 -1.14
C ASP A 73 14.95 -4.60 -0.19
N ALA A 74 13.98 -3.74 0.16
CA ALA A 74 12.82 -4.10 0.98
C ALA A 74 11.72 -4.82 0.17
N LEU A 75 11.72 -4.71 -1.17
CA LEU A 75 10.74 -5.33 -2.03
C LEU A 75 10.88 -6.86 -2.01
N ARG A 76 9.85 -7.56 -1.51
CA ARG A 76 9.83 -9.02 -1.39
C ARG A 76 9.12 -9.71 -2.55
N VAL A 77 8.42 -8.96 -3.39
CA VAL A 77 7.56 -9.47 -4.44
C VAL A 77 7.98 -8.95 -5.80
N GLU A 78 7.87 -9.79 -6.82
CA GLU A 78 8.03 -9.31 -8.19
C GLU A 78 6.85 -8.41 -8.56
N VAL A 79 7.15 -7.28 -9.20
CA VAL A 79 6.15 -6.38 -9.78
C VAL A 79 6.36 -6.24 -11.29
N ARG A 80 5.26 -6.13 -12.06
CA ARG A 80 5.31 -5.88 -13.51
C ARG A 80 5.05 -4.41 -13.81
N PHE A 81 5.80 -3.86 -14.76
CA PHE A 81 5.64 -2.49 -15.23
C PHE A 81 4.78 -2.47 -16.49
N CYS A 82 3.72 -1.68 -16.46
CA CYS A 82 2.76 -1.54 -17.54
C CYS A 82 2.66 -0.08 -17.96
N PHE A 83 3.00 0.21 -19.21
CA PHE A 83 3.06 1.57 -19.73
C PHE A 83 1.88 1.85 -20.67
N GLY A 84 1.19 2.96 -20.45
CA GLY A 84 0.08 3.41 -21.29
C GLY A 84 -0.25 4.87 -21.02
N THR A 85 -1.18 5.45 -21.77
CA THR A 85 -1.63 6.83 -21.48
C THR A 85 -2.66 6.79 -20.36
N ILE A 86 -2.30 7.31 -19.20
CA ILE A 86 -3.15 7.39 -18.01
C ILE A 86 -2.85 8.70 -17.28
N ASP A 87 -3.84 9.28 -16.62
CA ASP A 87 -3.64 10.53 -15.87
C ASP A 87 -3.07 10.27 -14.47
N VAL A 88 -3.44 9.13 -13.87
CA VAL A 88 -3.04 8.72 -12.53
C VAL A 88 -2.33 7.37 -12.60
N PRO A 89 -1.01 7.35 -12.41
CA PRO A 89 -0.27 6.11 -12.23
C PRO A 89 -0.73 5.38 -10.95
N VAL A 90 -0.91 4.07 -11.02
CA VAL A 90 -1.44 3.27 -9.90
C VAL A 90 -0.65 1.98 -9.72
N VAL A 91 -0.75 1.40 -8.53
CA VAL A 91 -0.37 0.01 -8.27
C VAL A 91 -1.61 -0.82 -7.98
N SER A 92 -1.75 -1.96 -8.67
CA SER A 92 -2.86 -2.89 -8.43
C SER A 92 -2.53 -3.89 -7.31
N GLU A 93 -3.57 -4.50 -6.72
CA GLU A 93 -3.40 -5.63 -5.79
C GLU A 93 -2.71 -6.85 -6.42
N GLU A 94 -2.64 -6.90 -7.76
CA GLU A 94 -2.00 -7.95 -8.53
C GLU A 94 -0.53 -7.64 -8.86
N ARG A 95 0.09 -6.64 -8.21
CA ARG A 95 1.51 -6.27 -8.39
C ARG A 95 1.82 -5.67 -9.76
N LEU A 96 0.86 -4.97 -10.36
CA LEU A 96 1.06 -4.22 -11.61
C LEU A 96 1.30 -2.75 -11.28
N LEU A 97 2.43 -2.19 -11.70
CA LEU A 97 2.67 -0.75 -11.70
C LEU A 97 2.26 -0.20 -13.05
N VAL A 98 1.16 0.54 -13.07
CA VAL A 98 0.63 1.18 -14.27
C VAL A 98 1.15 2.61 -14.32
N LEU A 99 1.98 2.91 -15.32
CA LEU A 99 2.69 4.19 -15.45
C LEU A 99 2.25 4.95 -16.71
N ASP A 100 2.23 6.28 -16.61
CA ASP A 100 1.99 7.15 -17.76
C ASP A 100 3.18 7.13 -18.72
N ALA A 101 2.95 6.62 -19.92
CA ALA A 101 3.92 6.57 -20.99
C ALA A 101 4.35 7.95 -21.51
N ARG A 102 3.61 9.03 -21.20
CA ARG A 102 3.93 10.41 -21.59
C ARG A 102 4.96 11.06 -20.67
N ALA A 103 5.10 10.57 -19.44
CA ALA A 103 6.03 11.12 -18.45
C ALA A 103 7.49 10.85 -18.84
N SER A 104 8.41 11.74 -18.44
CA SER A 104 9.85 11.49 -18.60
C SER A 104 10.29 10.28 -17.77
N ARG A 105 11.48 9.74 -18.06
CA ARG A 105 12.00 8.60 -17.30
C ARG A 105 12.21 8.94 -15.84
N GLU A 106 12.67 10.15 -15.56
CA GLU A 106 12.91 10.69 -14.22
C GLU A 106 11.60 10.76 -13.42
N GLU A 107 10.54 11.29 -14.05
CA GLU A 107 9.19 11.39 -13.50
C GLU A 107 8.62 9.99 -13.22
N GLN A 108 8.74 9.07 -14.18
CA GLN A 108 8.35 7.67 -14.01
C GLN A 108 9.12 6.99 -12.88
N THR A 109 10.42 7.29 -12.72
CA THR A 109 11.27 6.71 -11.68
C THR A 109 10.84 7.19 -10.29
N ALA A 110 10.62 8.50 -10.12
CA ALA A 110 10.13 9.05 -8.85
C ALA A 110 8.75 8.49 -8.50
N ARG A 111 7.81 8.51 -9.44
CA ARG A 111 6.47 7.94 -9.24
C ARG A 111 6.51 6.43 -8.99
N THR A 112 7.42 5.70 -9.61
CA THR A 112 7.63 4.28 -9.29
C THR A 112 8.05 4.11 -7.84
N GLY A 113 8.94 4.97 -7.31
CA GLY A 113 9.28 4.96 -5.90
C GLY A 113 8.07 5.16 -4.98
N HIS A 114 7.18 6.11 -5.31
CA HIS A 114 5.90 6.26 -4.61
C HIS A 114 5.06 4.97 -4.65
N LEU A 115 4.85 4.39 -5.83
CA LEU A 115 4.02 3.19 -5.97
C LEU A 115 4.62 1.96 -5.27
N LEU A 116 5.95 1.78 -5.34
CA LEU A 116 6.65 0.72 -4.64
C LEU A 116 6.62 0.91 -3.12
N HIS A 117 6.55 2.14 -2.61
CA HIS A 117 6.34 2.39 -1.18
C HIS A 117 5.08 1.68 -0.69
N HIS A 118 3.98 1.78 -1.43
CA HIS A 118 2.72 1.09 -1.11
C HIS A 118 2.82 -0.43 -1.25
N VAL A 119 3.70 -0.94 -2.12
CA VAL A 119 3.97 -2.40 -2.19
C VAL A 119 4.72 -2.88 -0.96
N VAL A 120 5.74 -2.13 -0.50
CA VAL A 120 6.61 -2.51 0.62
C VAL A 120 5.92 -2.32 1.97
N HIS A 121 5.20 -1.22 2.15
CA HIS A 121 4.63 -0.81 3.44
C HIS A 121 3.12 -1.08 3.56
N GLY A 122 2.53 -1.66 2.52
CA GLY A 122 1.10 -1.95 2.43
C GLY A 122 0.32 -0.80 1.77
N LEU A 123 -0.82 -1.15 1.17
CA LEU A 123 -1.70 -0.18 0.53
C LEU A 123 -2.25 0.81 1.56
N PRO A 124 -2.44 2.08 1.17
CA PRO A 124 -2.92 3.12 2.08
C PRO A 124 -4.35 2.85 2.57
N PHE A 125 -5.18 2.24 1.73
CA PHE A 125 -6.57 1.90 2.05
C PHE A 125 -6.74 0.37 2.18
N PRO A 126 -7.45 -0.13 3.20
CA PRO A 126 -7.62 -1.56 3.42
C PRO A 126 -8.43 -2.23 2.29
N ALA A 127 -8.13 -3.49 2.00
CA ALA A 127 -8.85 -4.27 0.98
C ALA A 127 -10.32 -4.55 1.33
N ALA A 128 -10.68 -4.48 2.63
CA ALA A 128 -12.04 -4.64 3.10
C ALA A 128 -12.31 -3.76 4.31
N VAL A 129 -13.46 -3.09 4.32
CA VAL A 129 -13.94 -2.28 5.44
C VAL A 129 -15.07 -3.01 6.19
N PRO A 130 -14.90 -3.30 7.51
CA PRO A 130 -15.95 -3.86 8.36
C PRO A 130 -17.19 -2.96 8.49
N ALA A 131 -18.34 -3.55 8.87
CA ALA A 131 -19.60 -2.81 9.02
C ALA A 131 -19.59 -1.78 10.16
N ASP A 132 -18.80 -2.04 11.20
CA ASP A 132 -18.63 -1.21 12.40
C ASP A 132 -17.37 -0.32 12.33
N ALA A 133 -16.73 -0.23 11.16
CA ALA A 133 -15.50 0.52 10.98
C ALA A 133 -15.66 2.04 11.24
N ASP A 134 -14.67 2.60 11.92
CA ASP A 134 -14.44 4.04 12.01
C ASP A 134 -13.74 4.53 10.73
N CYS A 135 -14.51 5.17 9.85
CA CYS A 135 -13.99 5.69 8.60
C CYS A 135 -12.99 6.84 8.78
N ASP A 136 -13.07 7.60 9.87
CA ASP A 136 -12.11 8.68 10.12
C ASP A 136 -10.75 8.09 10.51
N ALA A 137 -10.73 7.04 11.34
CA ALA A 137 -9.48 6.34 11.69
C ALA A 137 -8.82 5.67 10.48
N ILE A 138 -9.60 5.03 9.61
CA ILE A 138 -9.10 4.45 8.34
C ILE A 138 -8.53 5.53 7.44
N LEU A 139 -9.25 6.64 7.28
CA LEU A 139 -8.84 7.77 6.46
C LEU A 139 -7.53 8.39 6.96
N GLU A 140 -7.40 8.63 8.27
CA GLU A 140 -6.18 9.20 8.85
C GLU A 140 -4.97 8.29 8.64
N THR A 141 -5.16 6.98 8.75
CA THR A 141 -4.11 6.00 8.43
C THR A 141 -3.72 6.06 6.96
N ALA A 142 -4.70 6.12 6.06
CA ALA A 142 -4.46 6.20 4.62
C ALA A 142 -3.73 7.49 4.22
N ILE A 143 -4.11 8.63 4.80
CA ILE A 143 -3.45 9.92 4.58
C ILE A 143 -2.00 9.90 5.05
N ALA A 144 -1.72 9.30 6.21
CA ALA A 144 -0.35 9.18 6.69
C ALA A 144 0.53 8.35 5.73
N ARG A 145 0.00 7.24 5.21
CA ARG A 145 0.70 6.39 4.22
C ARG A 145 0.94 7.09 2.89
N GLU A 146 -0.06 7.81 2.39
CA GLU A 146 0.10 8.60 1.16
C GLU A 146 1.13 9.73 1.37
N ALA A 147 1.12 10.37 2.53
CA ALA A 147 2.08 11.41 2.84
C ALA A 147 3.53 10.91 2.88
N GLU A 148 3.78 9.73 3.45
CA GLU A 148 5.09 9.05 3.40
C GLU A 148 5.53 8.78 1.96
N ALA A 149 4.63 8.24 1.13
CA ALA A 149 4.91 7.92 -0.27
C ALA A 149 5.18 9.17 -1.13
N TYR A 150 4.41 10.24 -0.96
CA TYR A 150 4.65 11.54 -1.62
C TYR A 150 5.95 12.19 -1.14
N ALA A 151 6.26 12.11 0.16
CA ALA A 151 7.51 12.63 0.67
C ALA A 151 8.72 11.93 0.01
N LEU A 152 8.66 10.60 -0.12
CA LEU A 152 9.65 9.85 -0.88
C LEU A 152 9.70 10.27 -2.34
N GLU A 153 8.55 10.43 -3.00
CA GLU A 153 8.49 10.86 -4.40
C GLU A 153 9.21 12.19 -4.60
N VAL A 154 8.92 13.20 -3.77
CA VAL A 154 9.53 14.52 -3.87
C VAL A 154 11.04 14.44 -3.68
N ARG A 155 11.53 13.62 -2.75
CA ARG A 155 12.98 13.43 -2.57
C ARG A 155 13.63 12.74 -3.77
N LEU A 156 12.99 11.71 -4.33
CA LEU A 156 13.46 11.05 -5.55
C LEU A 156 13.43 11.98 -6.76
N ARG A 157 12.46 12.90 -6.87
CA ARG A 157 12.44 13.92 -7.91
C ARG A 157 13.68 14.82 -7.82
N ARG A 158 13.94 15.36 -6.62
CA ARG A 158 15.10 16.25 -6.40
C ARG A 158 16.44 15.54 -6.61
N ALA A 159 16.56 14.28 -6.22
CA ALA A 159 17.77 13.50 -6.44
C ALA A 159 18.06 13.24 -7.94
N GLN A 160 17.10 13.52 -8.81
CA GLN A 160 17.19 13.40 -10.26
C GLN A 160 17.18 14.77 -10.96
N ASP A 161 17.42 15.86 -10.22
CA ASP A 161 17.44 17.25 -10.72
C ASP A 161 16.13 17.69 -11.41
N LEU A 162 14.99 17.11 -11.01
CA LEU A 162 13.68 17.59 -11.45
C LEU A 162 13.30 18.89 -10.74
N GLU A 163 12.69 19.80 -11.47
CA GLU A 163 12.20 21.07 -10.94
C GLU A 163 11.11 20.85 -9.86
N PRO A 164 11.12 21.64 -8.77
CA PRO A 164 10.19 21.48 -7.65
C PRO A 164 8.85 22.19 -7.93
N ASN A 165 8.16 21.75 -8.98
CA ASN A 165 6.95 22.40 -9.50
C ASN A 165 5.79 21.42 -9.76
N ARG A 166 5.92 20.15 -9.36
CA ARG A 166 4.88 19.15 -9.56
C ARG A 166 3.76 19.34 -8.54
N TYR A 167 4.14 19.53 -7.28
CA TYR A 167 3.20 19.78 -6.17
C TYR A 167 3.40 21.18 -5.56
N GLU A 168 2.30 21.84 -5.20
CA GLU A 168 2.35 23.22 -4.67
C GLU A 168 3.15 23.30 -3.36
N PHE A 169 3.13 22.24 -2.55
CA PHE A 169 3.83 22.16 -1.28
C PHE A 169 5.35 21.92 -1.38
N GLU A 170 5.92 21.62 -2.55
CA GLU A 170 7.33 21.22 -2.66
C GLU A 170 8.30 22.28 -2.11
N ARG A 171 7.99 23.57 -2.30
CA ARG A 171 8.82 24.65 -1.75
C ARG A 171 8.85 24.66 -0.22
N GLU A 172 7.74 24.36 0.42
CA GLU A 172 7.65 24.31 1.89
C GLU A 172 8.24 23.00 2.42
N PHE A 173 8.01 21.89 1.71
CA PHE A 173 8.62 20.58 1.98
C PHE A 173 10.14 20.67 2.14
N TRP A 174 10.80 21.42 1.26
CA TRP A 174 12.26 21.58 1.31
C TRP A 174 12.77 22.56 2.38
N ARG A 175 11.89 23.34 3.00
CA ARG A 175 12.20 24.18 4.16
C ARG A 175 11.97 23.46 5.49
N ALA A 176 11.09 22.46 5.48
CA ALA A 176 10.82 21.62 6.65
C ALA A 176 12.04 20.73 6.96
N SER A 177 12.14 20.32 8.23
CA SER A 177 13.08 19.27 8.62
C SER A 177 12.70 17.94 7.95
N ALA A 178 13.65 17.02 7.79
CA ALA A 178 13.37 15.70 7.21
C ALA A 178 12.27 14.96 8.00
N ASP A 179 12.23 15.12 9.32
CA ASP A 179 11.25 14.48 10.20
C ASP A 179 9.84 15.10 10.04
N ASP A 180 9.74 16.37 9.64
CA ASP A 180 8.47 17.08 9.47
C ASP A 180 7.88 16.98 8.05
N GLN A 181 8.65 16.48 7.09
CA GLN A 181 8.27 16.45 5.67
C GLN A 181 6.98 15.67 5.42
N ALA A 182 6.84 14.46 5.96
CA ALA A 182 5.62 13.67 5.80
C ALA A 182 4.43 14.33 6.51
N ALA A 183 4.63 14.91 7.70
CA ALA A 183 3.58 15.62 8.42
C ALA A 183 3.06 16.85 7.64
N LEU A 184 3.96 17.56 6.96
CA LEU A 184 3.61 18.67 6.07
C LEU A 184 2.73 18.19 4.91
N VAL A 185 3.10 17.09 4.25
CA VAL A 185 2.29 16.52 3.16
C VAL A 185 0.94 16.05 3.68
N ALA A 186 0.88 15.37 4.82
CA ALA A 186 -0.36 14.92 5.43
C ALA A 186 -1.30 16.10 5.74
N ARG A 187 -0.76 17.22 6.23
CA ARG A 187 -1.55 18.45 6.44
C ARG A 187 -2.08 18.98 5.11
N TYR A 188 -1.24 19.08 4.09
CA TYR A 188 -1.64 19.52 2.76
C TYR A 188 -2.77 18.67 2.17
N LEU A 189 -2.68 17.34 2.28
CA LEU A 189 -3.73 16.42 1.81
C LEU A 189 -5.08 16.68 2.51
N ARG A 190 -5.08 16.91 3.82
CA ARG A 190 -6.30 17.23 4.59
C ARG A 190 -6.91 18.57 4.19
N GLU A 191 -6.08 19.56 3.89
CA GLU A 191 -6.51 20.90 3.45
C GLU A 191 -7.07 20.89 2.01
N HIS A 192 -6.72 19.87 1.22
CA HIS A 192 -7.15 19.72 -0.18
C HIS A 192 -7.95 18.43 -0.40
N PRO A 193 -9.14 18.28 0.24
CA PRO A 193 -9.85 17.01 0.20
C PRO A 193 -10.35 16.63 -1.19
N SER A 194 -10.58 17.63 -2.05
CA SER A 194 -10.97 17.48 -3.46
C SER A 194 -9.78 17.38 -4.41
N GLY A 195 -8.57 17.20 -3.89
CA GLY A 195 -7.34 17.15 -4.66
C GLY A 195 -6.76 18.53 -4.94
N ALA A 196 -5.66 18.55 -5.67
CA ALA A 196 -4.92 19.73 -6.08
C ALA A 196 -4.29 19.49 -7.46
N PRO A 197 -3.71 20.49 -8.14
CA PRO A 197 -2.99 20.25 -9.39
C PRO A 197 -1.99 19.08 -9.26
N ASN A 198 -2.08 18.12 -10.19
CA ASN A 198 -1.28 16.88 -10.21
C ASN A 198 -1.49 15.91 -9.03
N MET A 199 -2.56 16.09 -8.26
CA MET A 199 -2.88 15.29 -7.08
C MET A 199 -4.36 14.93 -7.03
N ASP A 200 -4.64 13.64 -6.84
CA ASP A 200 -6.00 13.13 -6.79
C ASP A 200 -6.77 13.58 -5.55
N PRO A 201 -8.12 13.54 -5.59
CA PRO A 201 -8.98 13.79 -4.44
C PRO A 201 -8.93 12.62 -3.43
N LEU A 202 -7.75 12.29 -2.92
CA LEU A 202 -7.52 11.10 -2.08
C LEU A 202 -8.40 11.10 -0.84
N VAL A 203 -8.51 12.23 -0.14
CA VAL A 203 -9.30 12.31 1.10
C VAL A 203 -10.78 12.10 0.84
N ALA A 204 -11.37 12.80 -0.14
CA ALA A 204 -12.77 12.61 -0.51
C ALA A 204 -13.02 11.19 -1.06
N GLY A 205 -12.12 10.69 -1.89
CA GLY A 205 -12.21 9.35 -2.48
C GLY A 205 -12.16 8.23 -1.43
N TYR A 206 -11.24 8.30 -0.48
CA TYR A 206 -11.13 7.32 0.60
C TYR A 206 -12.31 7.38 1.57
N ARG A 207 -12.79 8.58 1.93
CA ARG A 207 -13.99 8.72 2.74
C ARG A 207 -15.19 8.06 2.06
N GLN A 208 -15.43 8.40 0.79
CA GLN A 208 -16.52 7.82 0.01
C GLN A 208 -16.39 6.30 -0.09
N ARG A 209 -15.20 5.79 -0.40
CA ARG A 209 -14.94 4.34 -0.47
C ARG A 209 -15.26 3.66 0.86
N CYS A 210 -14.80 4.20 1.98
CA CYS A 210 -15.07 3.64 3.30
C CYS A 210 -16.57 3.56 3.60
N GLU A 211 -17.30 4.64 3.38
CA GLU A 211 -18.73 4.70 3.64
C GLU A 211 -19.51 3.69 2.79
N VAL A 212 -19.15 3.55 1.51
CA VAL A 212 -19.76 2.58 0.59
C VAL A 212 -19.48 1.15 1.03
N GLU A 213 -18.22 0.81 1.33
CA GLU A 213 -17.84 -0.55 1.73
C GLU A 213 -18.41 -0.93 3.10
N ARG A 214 -18.36 -0.02 4.08
CA ARG A 214 -18.99 -0.20 5.40
C ARG A 214 -20.49 -0.47 5.28
N ALA A 215 -21.20 0.33 4.48
CA ALA A 215 -22.62 0.14 4.24
C ALA A 215 -22.92 -1.19 3.54
N ALA A 216 -22.06 -1.63 2.62
CA ALA A 216 -22.20 -2.93 1.96
C ALA A 216 -21.95 -4.10 2.93
N ALA A 217 -21.00 -3.96 3.85
CA ALA A 217 -20.70 -4.97 4.86
C ALA A 217 -21.87 -5.18 5.84
N GLY A 218 -22.57 -4.12 6.26
CA GLY A 218 -23.71 -4.22 7.17
C GLY A 218 -24.99 -4.84 6.56
N ARG A 219 -25.02 -5.04 5.24
CA ARG A 219 -26.13 -5.72 4.54
C ARG A 219 -25.92 -7.21 4.31
N ARG A 220 -24.72 -7.72 4.61
CA ARG A 220 -24.36 -9.14 4.51
C ARG A 220 -24.62 -9.83 5.84
#